data_AF-A0AAI8VMC0-F1
#
_entry.id   AF-A0AAI8VMC0-F1
#
_cell.length_a   1.000
_cell.length_b   1.000
_cell.length_c   1.000
_cell.angle_alpha   90.00
_cell.angle_beta   90.00
_cell.angle_gamma   90.00
#
_symmetry.space_group_name_H-M   'P 1'
#
loop_
_entity.id
_entity.type
_entity.pdbx_description
1 polymer ?
#
loop_
_entity_poly.entity_id
_entity_poly.type
_entity_poly.pdbx_seq_one_letter_code
_entity_poly.pdbx_strand_id
1 'polypeptide(L)'
;MGQIPDIDGQPDVRGTPSIAGMKDLLHQIGHSTAEVDELNIVHVAGTTGKGSTCAFTESILRAFGKRSGFPRKTGLYSSPPLIYPEETIRINSGPISRDLFTKDFFEVWDILEKAEKPPRYLQLLALTAFHTFIAEGVEAAVIETHNGGEYDATNVVEHPVVTVITPIGLGHVAHLGPSIRHIAWHKSGILKDRAAAISAAQVEEVRTVLEERAAAKHLQMRFVDDDSELPRGSPKLRPEV
;
A
#
# COMPACT_ATOMS: atom_id res chain seq x y z
N MET A 1 -11.54 -17.42 16.20
CA MET A 1 -10.08 -17.30 15.99
C MET A 1 -9.81 -17.65 14.54
N GLY A 2 -9.59 -16.68 13.66
CA GLY A 2 -9.37 -16.96 12.23
C GLY A 2 -7.89 -17.15 11.93
N GLN A 3 -7.40 -18.38 11.94
CA GLN A 3 -6.10 -18.72 11.37
C GLN A 3 -6.24 -18.81 9.83
N ILE A 4 -5.46 -18.00 9.10
CA ILE A 4 -4.99 -18.39 7.76
C ILE A 4 -3.46 -18.42 7.80
N PRO A 5 -2.96 -19.56 8.23
CA PRO A 5 -1.82 -20.26 7.63
C PRO A 5 -2.24 -21.65 7.09
N ASP A 6 -1.39 -22.36 6.35
CA ASP A 6 -1.72 -23.65 5.67
C ASP A 6 -2.22 -24.76 6.63
N ILE A 7 -2.69 -25.91 6.10
CA ILE A 7 -3.32 -27.08 6.78
C ILE A 7 -2.80 -27.53 8.17
N ASP A 8 -1.63 -27.07 8.62
CA ASP A 8 -1.00 -27.37 9.91
C ASP A 8 -0.72 -26.11 10.79
N GLY A 9 -1.28 -24.94 10.47
CA GLY A 9 -1.21 -23.74 11.31
C GLY A 9 0.11 -22.97 11.27
N GLN A 10 0.98 -23.20 10.27
CA GLN A 10 2.19 -22.39 10.03
C GLN A 10 2.05 -21.45 8.82
N PRO A 11 2.55 -20.20 8.89
CA PRO A 11 2.54 -19.28 7.75
C PRO A 11 3.23 -19.94 6.55
N ASP A 12 2.50 -20.20 5.46
CA ASP A 12 3.10 -20.61 4.18
C ASP A 12 3.78 -19.40 3.53
N VAL A 13 4.80 -18.88 4.22
CA VAL A 13 5.66 -17.81 3.74
C VAL A 13 7.02 -18.43 3.48
N ARG A 14 7.36 -18.63 2.20
CA ARG A 14 8.70 -19.07 1.83
C ARG A 14 9.69 -17.94 2.13
N GLY A 15 10.49 -18.10 3.19
CA GLY A 15 11.53 -17.15 3.60
C GLY A 15 11.03 -16.06 4.55
N THR A 16 11.91 -15.10 4.88
CA THR A 16 11.57 -14.01 5.80
C THR A 16 10.57 -13.03 5.15
N PRO A 17 9.44 -12.67 5.79
CA PRO A 17 8.47 -11.74 5.20
C PRO A 17 9.03 -10.32 5.08
N SER A 18 8.58 -9.53 4.09
CA SER A 18 9.08 -8.16 3.83
C SER A 18 8.77 -7.18 4.96
N ILE A 19 7.75 -7.44 5.76
CA ILE A 19 7.44 -6.63 6.95
C ILE A 19 8.44 -6.86 8.11
N ALA A 20 9.16 -7.99 8.13
CA ALA A 20 10.06 -8.31 9.23
C ALA A 20 11.21 -7.29 9.31
N GLY A 21 11.40 -6.72 10.50
CA GLY A 21 12.41 -5.69 10.75
C GLY A 21 12.07 -4.31 10.19
N MET A 22 10.92 -4.10 9.55
CA MET A 22 10.59 -2.78 8.96
C MET A 22 10.56 -1.66 9.99
N LYS A 23 10.02 -1.89 11.19
CA LYS A 23 10.01 -0.89 12.26
C LYS A 23 11.41 -0.53 12.74
N ASP A 24 12.27 -1.54 12.90
CA ASP A 24 13.66 -1.33 13.34
C ASP A 24 14.46 -0.57 12.28
N LEU A 25 14.27 -0.90 11.00
CA LEU A 25 14.87 -0.19 9.88
C LEU A 25 14.38 1.26 9.79
N LEU A 26 13.08 1.50 10.02
CA LEU A 26 12.50 2.84 10.06
C LEU A 26 13.11 3.67 11.19
N HIS A 27 13.24 3.10 12.41
CA HIS A 27 13.90 3.76 13.54
C HIS A 27 15.38 4.06 13.28
N GLN A 28 16.10 3.17 12.59
CA GLN A 28 17.51 3.39 12.27
C GLN A 28 17.72 4.61 11.36
N ILE A 29 16.79 4.88 10.43
CA ILE A 29 16.84 6.08 9.58
C ILE A 29 16.23 7.32 10.24
N GLY A 30 15.96 7.26 11.55
CA GLY A 30 15.51 8.39 12.35
C GLY A 30 14.00 8.65 12.33
N HIS A 31 13.21 7.74 11.78
CA HIS A 31 11.75 7.88 11.69
C HIS A 31 11.02 6.88 12.58
N SER A 32 9.82 7.23 13.03
CA SER A 32 8.92 6.38 13.82
C SER A 32 7.67 5.99 13.03
N THR A 33 6.96 4.95 13.49
CA THR A 33 5.65 4.60 12.90
C THR A 33 4.62 5.71 13.12
N ALA A 34 4.75 6.49 14.18
CA ALA A 34 3.90 7.65 14.45
C ALA A 34 4.07 8.74 13.37
N GLU A 35 5.31 9.07 12.98
CA GLU A 35 5.57 10.04 11.89
C GLU A 35 5.05 9.54 10.53
N VAL A 36 5.11 8.22 10.29
CA VAL A 36 4.49 7.62 9.11
C VAL A 36 2.96 7.78 9.14
N ASP A 37 2.34 7.58 10.30
CA ASP A 37 0.89 7.72 10.45
C ASP A 37 0.41 9.18 10.31
N GLU A 38 1.25 10.17 10.66
CA GLU A 38 0.99 11.59 10.44
C GLU A 38 0.87 11.98 8.95
N LEU A 39 1.29 11.10 8.03
CA LEU A 39 1.10 11.26 6.58
C LEU A 39 -0.36 11.01 6.12
N ASN A 40 -1.33 10.83 7.04
CA ASN A 40 -2.75 10.61 6.75
C ASN A 40 -3.00 9.58 5.63
N ILE A 41 -2.50 8.37 5.85
CA ILE A 41 -2.31 7.38 4.78
C ILE A 41 -3.65 6.79 4.27
N VAL A 42 -3.79 6.72 2.94
CA VAL A 42 -4.69 5.80 2.25
C VAL A 42 -3.88 4.60 1.76
N HIS A 43 -4.10 3.42 2.36
CA HIS A 43 -3.33 2.21 2.05
C HIS A 43 -4.14 1.28 1.13
N VAL A 44 -3.56 0.89 0.00
CA VAL A 44 -4.28 0.20 -1.09
C VAL A 44 -3.65 -1.16 -1.40
N ALA A 45 -4.47 -2.21 -1.30
CA ALA A 45 -4.13 -3.58 -1.71
C ALA A 45 -5.14 -4.13 -2.75
N GLY A 46 -4.82 -5.28 -3.33
CA GLY A 46 -5.65 -5.96 -4.34
C GLY A 46 -4.85 -6.65 -5.44
N THR A 47 -5.52 -7.32 -6.38
CA THR A 47 -4.85 -8.01 -7.50
C THR A 47 -4.74 -7.09 -8.71
N THR A 48 -5.82 -6.37 -9.04
CA THR A 48 -5.90 -5.50 -10.22
C THR A 48 -6.49 -4.15 -9.86
N GLY A 49 -6.03 -3.08 -10.52
CA GLY A 49 -6.58 -1.73 -10.32
C GLY A 49 -6.01 -0.96 -9.12
N LYS A 50 -5.02 -1.51 -8.39
CA LYS A 50 -4.30 -0.81 -7.31
C LYS A 50 -3.73 0.53 -7.78
N GLY A 51 -2.75 0.52 -8.70
CA GLY A 51 -2.15 1.74 -9.23
C GLY A 51 -3.14 2.78 -9.77
N SER A 52 -4.18 2.36 -10.50
CA SER A 52 -5.24 3.27 -10.97
C SER A 52 -6.03 3.88 -9.82
N THR A 53 -6.40 3.07 -8.82
CA THR A 53 -7.09 3.54 -7.60
C THR A 53 -6.20 4.53 -6.84
N CYS A 54 -4.91 4.24 -6.71
CA CYS A 54 -3.97 5.13 -6.05
C CYS A 54 -3.84 6.46 -6.79
N ALA A 55 -3.68 6.43 -8.12
CA ALA A 55 -3.57 7.63 -8.95
C ALA A 55 -4.84 8.50 -8.91
N PHE A 56 -6.04 7.88 -8.97
CA PHE A 56 -7.29 8.62 -8.85
C PHE A 56 -7.49 9.21 -7.45
N THR A 57 -7.16 8.46 -6.41
CA THR A 57 -7.24 8.93 -5.02
C THR A 57 -6.32 10.13 -4.78
N GLU A 58 -5.05 10.05 -5.21
CA GLU A 58 -4.11 11.18 -5.12
C GLU A 58 -4.63 12.40 -5.87
N SER A 59 -5.14 12.22 -7.09
CA SER A 59 -5.65 13.31 -7.92
C SER A 59 -6.84 14.01 -7.26
N ILE A 60 -7.76 13.25 -6.65
CA ILE A 60 -8.91 13.77 -5.90
C ILE A 60 -8.44 14.53 -4.66
N LEU A 61 -7.53 13.97 -3.86
CA LEU A 61 -6.99 14.61 -2.66
C LEU A 61 -6.30 15.94 -3.01
N ARG A 62 -5.50 15.96 -4.07
CA ARG A 62 -4.82 17.16 -4.56
C ARG A 62 -5.81 18.21 -5.06
N ALA A 63 -6.85 17.81 -5.80
CA ALA A 63 -7.91 18.71 -6.25
C ALA A 63 -8.76 19.25 -5.09
N PHE A 64 -8.98 18.45 -4.05
CA PHE A 64 -9.61 18.88 -2.81
C PHE A 64 -8.72 19.90 -2.08
N GLY A 65 -7.43 19.60 -1.88
CA GLY A 65 -6.46 20.47 -1.24
C GLY A 65 -6.33 21.86 -1.87
N LYS A 66 -6.39 21.95 -3.21
CA LYS A 66 -6.45 23.23 -3.93
C LYS A 66 -7.67 24.10 -3.57
N ARG A 67 -8.77 23.49 -3.14
CA ARG A 67 -10.04 24.17 -2.82
C ARG A 67 -10.21 24.41 -1.31
N SER A 68 -9.82 23.44 -0.49
CA SER A 68 -9.99 23.46 0.96
C SER A 68 -8.79 24.02 1.73
N GLY A 69 -7.61 24.08 1.10
CA GLY A 69 -6.34 24.41 1.76
C GLY A 69 -5.65 23.23 2.44
N PHE A 70 -6.25 22.04 2.45
CA PHE A 70 -5.65 20.82 3.01
C PHE A 70 -6.08 19.57 2.21
N PRO A 71 -5.16 18.64 1.86
CA PRO A 71 -3.71 18.73 2.05
C PRO A 71 -3.07 19.70 1.04
N ARG A 72 -2.03 20.43 1.44
CA ARG A 72 -1.23 21.31 0.56
C ARG A 72 -0.22 20.50 -0.27
N LYS A 73 0.30 19.41 0.29
CA LYS A 73 1.22 18.50 -0.40
C LYS A 73 0.73 17.06 -0.29
N THR A 74 0.50 16.42 -1.43
CA THR A 74 0.11 15.00 -1.53
C THR A 74 1.27 14.13 -1.96
N GLY A 75 1.33 12.91 -1.43
CA GLY A 75 2.29 11.87 -1.82
C GLY A 75 1.59 10.68 -2.46
N LEU A 76 2.26 10.02 -3.40
CA LEU A 76 1.83 8.74 -3.96
C LEU A 76 3.04 7.82 -4.10
N TYR A 77 2.95 6.66 -3.45
CA TYR A 77 3.88 5.56 -3.63
C TYR A 77 3.22 4.44 -4.43
N SER A 78 3.81 4.09 -5.56
CA SER A 78 3.32 3.03 -6.46
C SER A 78 4.47 2.14 -6.95
N SER A 79 4.18 0.85 -7.17
CA SER A 79 5.19 -0.11 -7.63
C SER A 79 4.59 -1.16 -8.58
N PRO A 80 5.40 -1.77 -9.47
CA PRO A 80 6.80 -1.46 -9.79
C PRO A 80 6.97 -0.16 -10.60
N PRO A 81 8.20 0.39 -10.75
CA PRO A 81 8.44 1.47 -11.71
C PRO A 81 8.13 1.02 -13.14
N LEU A 82 7.70 1.96 -14.01
CA LEU A 82 7.49 1.68 -15.43
C LEU A 82 8.79 1.82 -16.22
N ILE A 83 9.49 2.95 -16.05
CA ILE A 83 10.76 3.21 -16.75
C ILE A 83 11.86 3.51 -15.73
N TYR A 84 11.63 4.47 -14.84
CA TYR A 84 12.64 4.92 -13.88
C TYR A 84 12.19 4.74 -12.41
N PRO A 85 13.11 4.43 -11.47
CA PRO A 85 12.78 4.21 -10.06
C PRO A 85 12.16 5.45 -9.40
N GLU A 86 12.55 6.66 -9.79
CA GLU A 86 11.99 7.91 -9.28
C GLU A 86 10.48 8.06 -9.56
N GLU A 87 9.92 7.30 -10.51
CA GLU A 87 8.47 7.30 -10.79
C GLU A 87 7.63 6.62 -9.72
N THR A 88 8.28 5.82 -8.86
CA THR A 88 7.61 5.12 -7.75
C THR A 88 7.20 6.07 -6.64
N ILE A 89 7.85 7.22 -6.51
CA ILE A 89 7.59 8.25 -5.51
C ILE A 89 7.13 9.52 -6.22
N ARG A 90 5.91 9.94 -5.94
CA ARG A 90 5.31 11.13 -6.56
C ARG A 90 4.87 12.13 -5.50
N ILE A 91 5.10 13.40 -5.76
CA ILE A 91 4.60 14.51 -4.96
C ILE A 91 3.75 15.41 -5.87
N ASN A 92 2.54 15.71 -5.43
CA ASN A 92 1.57 16.52 -6.17
C ASN A 92 1.40 16.04 -7.64
N SER A 93 1.15 14.74 -7.82
CA SER A 93 1.03 13.98 -9.09
C SER A 93 2.30 13.76 -9.93
N GLY A 94 3.38 14.51 -9.71
CA GLY A 94 4.62 14.39 -10.46
C GLY A 94 5.62 13.42 -9.81
N PRO A 95 6.35 12.60 -10.58
CA PRO A 95 7.55 11.92 -10.08
C PRO A 95 8.49 12.93 -9.40
N ILE A 96 9.12 12.52 -8.32
CA ILE A 96 10.20 13.34 -7.74
C ILE A 96 11.36 13.45 -8.73
N SER A 97 12.19 14.48 -8.59
CA SER A 97 13.36 14.62 -9.45
C SER A 97 14.36 13.50 -9.15
N ARG A 98 15.18 13.15 -10.15
CA ARG A 98 16.28 12.20 -9.96
C ARG A 98 17.23 12.63 -8.85
N ASP A 99 17.52 13.93 -8.75
CA ASP A 99 18.40 14.48 -7.71
C ASP A 99 17.79 14.28 -6.32
N LEU A 100 16.49 14.53 -6.14
CA LEU A 100 15.80 14.30 -4.87
C LEU A 100 15.74 12.81 -4.54
N PHE A 101 15.37 11.97 -5.51
CA PHE A 101 15.39 10.51 -5.31
C PHE A 101 16.78 10.02 -4.91
N THR A 102 17.82 10.48 -5.58
CA THR A 102 19.21 10.08 -5.31
C THR A 102 19.64 10.50 -3.91
N LYS A 103 19.38 11.76 -3.54
CA LYS A 103 19.66 12.27 -2.19
C LYS A 103 18.99 11.39 -1.13
N ASP A 104 17.67 11.25 -1.21
CA ASP A 104 16.90 10.55 -0.17
C ASP A 104 17.21 9.06 -0.13
N PHE A 105 17.47 8.45 -1.29
CA PHE A 105 17.90 7.06 -1.39
C PHE A 105 19.23 6.84 -0.65
N PHE A 106 20.23 7.70 -0.87
CA PHE A 106 21.53 7.56 -0.20
C PHE A 106 21.48 7.94 1.28
N GLU A 107 20.66 8.90 1.68
CA GLU A 107 20.40 9.20 3.10
C GLU A 107 19.86 7.96 3.85
N VAL A 108 19.00 7.17 3.21
CA VAL A 108 18.48 5.91 3.74
C VAL A 108 19.52 4.78 3.62
N TRP A 109 20.14 4.61 2.45
CA TRP A 109 21.05 3.49 2.16
C TRP A 109 22.33 3.54 3.00
N ASP A 110 22.97 4.70 3.14
CA ASP A 110 24.27 4.83 3.83
C ASP A 110 24.17 4.51 5.33
N ILE A 111 22.98 4.65 5.90
CA ILE A 111 22.65 4.24 7.27
C ILE A 111 22.43 2.72 7.31
N LEU A 112 21.59 2.21 6.42
CA LEU A 112 21.05 0.84 6.50
C LEU A 112 21.95 -0.23 5.90
N GLU A 113 22.89 0.11 5.01
CA GLU A 113 23.86 -0.85 4.46
C GLU A 113 24.77 -1.44 5.56
N LYS A 114 24.92 -0.71 6.68
CA LYS A 114 25.72 -1.09 7.85
C LYS A 114 24.91 -1.83 8.92
N ALA A 115 23.60 -1.98 8.73
CA ALA A 115 22.74 -2.71 9.65
C ALA A 115 23.12 -4.19 9.70
N GLU A 116 22.93 -4.85 10.84
CA GLU A 116 23.14 -6.29 10.98
C GLU A 116 22.31 -7.09 9.94
N LYS A 117 21.13 -6.56 9.61
CA LYS A 117 20.23 -7.08 8.57
C LYS A 117 19.85 -5.96 7.62
N PRO A 118 20.61 -5.74 6.53
CA PRO A 118 20.30 -4.71 5.55
C PRO A 118 18.92 -4.90 4.91
N PRO A 119 18.24 -3.82 4.50
CA PRO A 119 16.93 -3.88 3.90
C PRO A 119 16.99 -4.57 2.54
N ARG A 120 15.99 -5.41 2.25
CA ARG A 120 15.79 -5.91 0.89
C ARG A 120 15.22 -4.82 0.00
N TYR A 121 15.31 -5.02 -1.31
CA TYR A 121 14.90 -4.04 -2.32
C TYR A 121 13.53 -3.38 -2.06
N LEU A 122 12.47 -4.16 -1.82
CA LEU A 122 11.13 -3.61 -1.56
C LEU A 122 11.01 -2.89 -0.21
N GLN A 123 11.78 -3.32 0.79
CA GLN A 123 11.88 -2.62 2.08
C GLN A 123 12.57 -1.28 1.89
N LEU A 124 13.70 -1.26 1.18
CA LEU A 124 14.47 -0.06 0.88
C LEU A 124 13.65 0.97 0.08
N LEU A 125 12.90 0.54 -0.94
CA LEU A 125 12.01 1.43 -1.69
C LEU A 125 10.91 2.03 -0.82
N ALA A 126 10.27 1.22 0.04
CA ALA A 126 9.24 1.72 0.94
C ALA A 126 9.81 2.70 1.98
N LEU A 127 10.98 2.38 2.55
CA LEU A 127 11.68 3.26 3.49
C LEU A 127 12.10 4.58 2.84
N THR A 128 12.60 4.53 1.60
CA THR A 128 12.92 5.74 0.82
C THR A 128 11.66 6.58 0.61
N ALA A 129 10.53 5.97 0.24
CA ALA A 129 9.27 6.69 0.05
C ALA A 129 8.77 7.36 1.33
N PHE A 130 8.76 6.64 2.47
CA PHE A 130 8.37 7.22 3.76
C PHE A 130 9.31 8.35 4.18
N HIS A 131 10.63 8.14 4.04
CA HIS A 131 11.63 9.16 4.33
C HIS A 131 11.41 10.42 3.49
N THR A 132 11.25 10.28 2.17
CA THR A 132 10.96 11.40 1.26
C THR A 132 9.67 12.12 1.64
N PHE A 133 8.58 11.40 1.92
CA PHE A 133 7.31 12.04 2.27
C PHE A 133 7.38 12.83 3.58
N ILE A 134 8.05 12.30 4.59
CA ILE A 134 8.27 13.00 5.86
C ILE A 134 9.17 14.22 5.65
N ALA A 135 10.31 14.06 4.97
CA ALA A 135 11.27 15.14 4.72
C ALA A 135 10.67 16.27 3.88
N GLU A 136 9.79 15.93 2.93
CA GLU A 136 9.10 16.90 2.10
C GLU A 136 7.85 17.51 2.75
N GLY A 137 7.43 17.04 3.94
CA GLY A 137 6.23 17.55 4.60
C GLY A 137 4.96 17.23 3.80
N VAL A 138 4.85 16.01 3.28
CA VAL A 138 3.60 15.49 2.71
C VAL A 138 2.56 15.38 3.81
N GLU A 139 1.36 15.92 3.56
CA GLU A 139 0.27 15.95 4.54
C GLU A 139 -0.76 14.84 4.32
N ALA A 140 -0.80 14.23 3.12
CA ALA A 140 -1.62 13.07 2.80
C ALA A 140 -0.91 12.18 1.77
N ALA A 141 -0.72 10.90 2.08
CA ALA A 141 -0.05 9.94 1.20
C ALA A 141 -0.96 8.78 0.80
N VAL A 142 -0.88 8.38 -0.48
CA VAL A 142 -1.53 7.16 -0.99
C VAL A 142 -0.46 6.11 -1.23
N ILE A 143 -0.58 4.97 -0.56
CA ILE A 143 0.46 3.92 -0.54
C ILE A 143 -0.09 2.65 -1.19
N GLU A 144 0.54 2.20 -2.27
CA GLU A 144 0.26 0.91 -2.91
C GLU A 144 1.10 -0.21 -2.28
N THR A 145 0.48 -1.32 -1.88
CA THR A 145 1.22 -2.55 -1.51
C THR A 145 1.96 -3.14 -2.71
N HIS A 146 3.16 -3.70 -2.52
CA HIS A 146 3.88 -4.42 -3.57
C HIS A 146 3.17 -5.72 -3.95
N ASN A 147 3.14 -6.66 -3.01
CA ASN A 147 2.61 -8.00 -3.18
C ASN A 147 1.89 -8.42 -1.89
N GLY A 148 0.60 -8.69 -2.01
CA GLY A 148 -0.20 -9.12 -0.87
C GLY A 148 -0.66 -7.94 -0.01
N GLY A 149 -0.23 -7.89 1.26
CA GLY A 149 -0.75 -6.97 2.27
C GLY A 149 -0.19 -7.24 3.68
N GLU A 150 -0.59 -8.33 4.33
CA GLU A 150 -0.21 -8.73 5.71
C GLU A 150 1.30 -8.63 5.94
N TYR A 151 2.08 -9.22 5.04
CA TYR A 151 3.54 -9.31 5.13
C TYR A 151 4.28 -8.35 4.20
N ASP A 152 3.58 -7.40 3.59
CA ASP A 152 4.15 -6.40 2.69
C ASP A 152 4.96 -5.36 3.48
N ALA A 153 6.04 -4.84 2.90
CA ALA A 153 6.88 -3.83 3.57
C ALA A 153 6.07 -2.57 3.92
N THR A 154 5.12 -2.18 3.08
CA THR A 154 4.27 -1.00 3.30
C THR A 154 3.31 -1.17 4.48
N ASN A 155 3.09 -2.38 4.99
CA ASN A 155 2.21 -2.64 6.13
C ASN A 155 2.82 -2.26 7.49
N VAL A 156 3.96 -1.56 7.48
CA VAL A 156 4.56 -0.89 8.64
C VAL A 156 3.70 0.26 9.16
N VAL A 157 2.83 0.82 8.31
CA VAL A 157 1.79 1.81 8.66
C VAL A 157 0.85 1.24 9.72
N GLU A 158 0.72 1.88 10.88
CA GLU A 158 -0.08 1.33 11.99
C GLU A 158 -1.50 1.89 12.00
N HIS A 159 -1.64 3.17 11.68
CA HIS A 159 -2.90 3.92 11.74
C HIS A 159 -3.21 4.62 10.41
N PRO A 160 -3.49 3.87 9.32
CA PRO A 160 -3.98 4.48 8.10
C PRO A 160 -5.37 5.11 8.33
N VAL A 161 -5.67 6.20 7.62
CA VAL A 161 -7.00 6.81 7.66
C VAL A 161 -8.01 5.92 6.94
N VAL A 162 -7.60 5.35 5.81
CA VAL A 162 -8.43 4.47 4.98
C VAL A 162 -7.59 3.31 4.47
N THR A 163 -8.17 2.12 4.47
CA THR A 163 -7.64 0.93 3.81
C THR A 163 -8.57 0.52 2.68
N VAL A 164 -8.01 0.26 1.50
CA VAL A 164 -8.77 -0.01 0.28
C VAL A 164 -8.35 -1.35 -0.30
N ILE A 165 -9.33 -2.22 -0.55
CA ILE A 165 -9.16 -3.49 -1.23
C ILE A 165 -9.78 -3.39 -2.63
N THR A 166 -8.92 -3.24 -3.62
CA THR A 166 -9.31 -3.33 -5.04
C THR A 166 -9.62 -4.79 -5.42
N PRO A 167 -10.23 -5.08 -6.60
CA PRO A 167 -10.64 -6.42 -6.96
C PRO A 167 -9.55 -7.48 -6.73
N ILE A 168 -9.94 -8.57 -6.08
CA ILE A 168 -9.06 -9.71 -5.80
C ILE A 168 -9.38 -10.83 -6.78
N GLY A 169 -8.38 -11.19 -7.57
CA GLY A 169 -8.38 -12.37 -8.42
C GLY A 169 -7.24 -13.31 -8.06
N LEU A 170 -7.27 -14.51 -8.64
CA LEU A 170 -6.16 -15.46 -8.56
C LEU A 170 -4.90 -14.84 -9.21
N GLY A 171 -3.86 -14.66 -8.41
CA GLY A 171 -2.59 -14.09 -8.83
C GLY A 171 -1.56 -14.27 -7.72
N HIS A 172 -0.27 -14.35 -8.08
CA HIS A 172 0.84 -14.54 -7.13
C HIS A 172 0.68 -15.78 -6.22
N VAL A 173 0.09 -16.85 -6.75
CA VAL A 173 -0.20 -18.11 -6.04
C VAL A 173 1.04 -18.66 -5.31
N ALA A 174 2.22 -18.55 -5.93
CA ALA A 174 3.48 -19.01 -5.34
C ALA A 174 3.92 -18.27 -4.06
N HIS A 175 3.36 -17.08 -3.80
CA HIS A 175 3.72 -16.23 -2.65
C HIS A 175 2.56 -15.98 -1.68
N LEU A 176 1.31 -16.07 -2.17
CA LEU A 176 0.11 -15.71 -1.40
C LEU A 176 -0.79 -16.92 -1.10
N GLY A 177 -0.38 -18.12 -1.49
CA GLY A 177 -1.08 -19.38 -1.25
C GLY A 177 -1.96 -19.85 -2.40
N PRO A 178 -2.45 -21.11 -2.33
CA PRO A 178 -3.06 -21.82 -3.45
C PRO A 178 -4.49 -21.39 -3.81
N SER A 179 -5.16 -20.61 -2.95
CA SER A 179 -6.59 -20.30 -3.12
C SER A 179 -6.89 -18.82 -3.06
N ILE A 180 -8.03 -18.43 -3.65
CA ILE A 180 -8.51 -17.05 -3.61
C ILE A 180 -8.76 -16.56 -2.17
N ARG A 181 -9.10 -17.48 -1.24
CA ARG A 181 -9.24 -17.17 0.19
C ARG A 181 -7.90 -16.83 0.85
N HIS A 182 -6.82 -17.56 0.55
CA HIS A 182 -5.47 -17.24 1.03
C HIS A 182 -5.03 -15.86 0.53
N ILE A 183 -5.23 -15.60 -0.76
CA ILE A 183 -4.93 -14.30 -1.38
C ILE A 183 -5.75 -13.18 -0.73
N ALA A 184 -7.05 -13.41 -0.51
CA ALA A 184 -7.94 -12.45 0.15
C ALA A 184 -7.46 -12.13 1.56
N TRP A 185 -7.08 -13.15 2.33
CA TRP A 185 -6.58 -12.97 3.69
C TRP A 185 -5.29 -12.17 3.72
N HIS A 186 -4.35 -12.51 2.85
CA HIS A 186 -3.07 -11.81 2.81
C HIS A 186 -3.27 -10.35 2.38
N LYS A 187 -4.15 -10.07 1.42
CA LYS A 187 -4.42 -8.68 0.99
C LYS A 187 -5.16 -7.86 2.03
N SER A 188 -6.11 -8.45 2.74
CA SER A 188 -6.81 -7.81 3.86
C SER A 188 -5.99 -7.70 5.14
N GLY A 189 -4.72 -8.13 5.13
CA GLY A 189 -3.80 -7.86 6.23
C GLY A 189 -3.49 -6.38 6.45
N ILE A 190 -3.73 -5.53 5.44
CA ILE A 190 -3.59 -4.08 5.57
C ILE A 190 -4.71 -3.43 6.39
N LEU A 191 -5.83 -4.13 6.64
CA LEU A 191 -6.90 -3.60 7.48
C LEU A 191 -6.34 -3.31 8.88
N LYS A 192 -6.66 -2.13 9.45
CA LYS A 192 -6.22 -1.72 10.80
C LYS A 192 -7.40 -1.17 11.58
N ASP A 193 -7.42 -1.41 12.89
CA ASP A 193 -8.46 -0.89 13.78
C ASP A 193 -8.60 0.63 13.60
N ARG A 194 -9.82 1.14 13.71
CA ARG A 194 -10.20 2.56 13.55
C ARG A 194 -10.03 3.16 12.15
N ALA A 195 -9.39 2.45 11.19
CA ALA A 195 -9.33 2.89 9.80
C ALA A 195 -10.65 2.59 9.09
N ALA A 196 -11.08 3.46 8.16
CA ALA A 196 -12.17 3.11 7.27
C ALA A 196 -11.73 1.95 6.35
N ALA A 197 -12.55 0.91 6.23
CA ALA A 197 -12.26 -0.27 5.42
C ALA A 197 -13.20 -0.33 4.20
N ILE A 198 -12.63 -0.14 3.00
CA ILE A 198 -13.39 -0.05 1.76
C ILE A 198 -12.94 -1.15 0.80
N SER A 199 -13.88 -1.78 0.11
CA SER A 199 -13.58 -2.71 -0.98
C SER A 199 -14.44 -2.42 -2.20
N ALA A 200 -13.90 -2.68 -3.39
CA ALA A 200 -14.73 -2.90 -4.57
C ALA A 200 -15.63 -4.14 -4.38
N ALA A 201 -16.63 -4.33 -5.24
CA ALA A 201 -17.37 -5.59 -5.30
C ALA A 201 -16.41 -6.79 -5.47
N GLN A 202 -16.72 -7.89 -4.78
CA GLN A 202 -15.91 -9.11 -4.77
C GLN A 202 -16.81 -10.34 -5.01
N VAL A 203 -16.20 -11.44 -5.43
CA VAL A 203 -16.84 -12.76 -5.37
C VAL A 203 -17.10 -13.17 -3.93
N GLU A 204 -18.08 -14.03 -3.71
CA GLU A 204 -18.58 -14.37 -2.37
C GLU A 204 -17.46 -14.89 -1.46
N GLU A 205 -16.60 -15.77 -1.97
CA GLU A 205 -15.52 -16.36 -1.17
C GLU A 205 -14.49 -15.32 -0.68
N VAL A 206 -14.25 -14.27 -1.48
CA VAL A 206 -13.38 -13.15 -1.09
C VAL A 206 -14.12 -12.26 -0.10
N ARG A 207 -15.37 -11.89 -0.40
CA ARG A 207 -16.22 -11.06 0.46
C ARG A 207 -16.25 -11.61 1.88
N THR A 208 -16.52 -12.91 2.03
CA THR A 208 -16.54 -13.58 3.34
C THR A 208 -15.21 -13.40 4.09
N VAL A 209 -14.07 -13.59 3.43
CA VAL A 209 -12.75 -13.44 4.08
C VAL A 209 -12.49 -11.99 4.49
N LEU A 210 -12.84 -11.01 3.65
CA LEU A 210 -12.68 -9.60 3.99
C LEU A 210 -13.53 -9.21 5.21
N GLU A 211 -14.77 -9.68 5.27
CA GLU A 211 -15.68 -9.47 6.40
C GLU A 211 -15.16 -10.14 7.68
N GLU A 212 -14.70 -11.39 7.61
CA GLU A 212 -14.08 -12.11 8.73
C GLU A 212 -12.85 -11.36 9.28
N ARG A 213 -11.98 -10.87 8.38
CA ARG A 213 -10.78 -10.10 8.75
C ARG A 213 -11.11 -8.75 9.36
N ALA A 214 -12.10 -8.05 8.81
CA ALA A 214 -12.57 -6.78 9.35
C ALA A 214 -13.19 -6.98 10.74
N ALA A 215 -14.05 -7.99 10.91
CA ALA A 215 -14.66 -8.31 12.20
C ALA A 215 -13.61 -8.65 13.27
N ALA A 216 -12.57 -9.41 12.91
CA ALA A 216 -11.45 -9.73 13.79
C ALA A 216 -10.64 -8.49 14.23
N LYS A 217 -10.79 -7.36 13.53
CA LYS A 217 -10.16 -6.06 13.83
C LYS A 217 -11.18 -5.01 14.29
N HIS A 218 -12.41 -5.42 14.63
CA HIS A 218 -13.51 -4.55 15.07
C HIS A 218 -13.95 -3.52 14.02
N LEU A 219 -13.83 -3.86 12.75
CA LEU A 219 -14.22 -3.04 11.61
C LEU A 219 -15.44 -3.62 10.90
N GLN A 220 -16.14 -2.76 10.15
CA GLN A 220 -17.10 -3.18 9.13
C GLN A 220 -16.54 -2.86 7.75
N MET A 221 -16.56 -3.84 6.85
CA MET A 221 -16.22 -3.61 5.45
C MET A 221 -17.33 -2.82 4.76
N ARG A 222 -16.97 -1.73 4.09
CA ARG A 222 -17.85 -1.04 3.14
C ARG A 222 -17.53 -1.52 1.73
N PHE A 223 -18.44 -2.29 1.13
CA PHE A 223 -18.36 -2.65 -0.28
C PHE A 223 -19.00 -1.54 -1.12
N VAL A 224 -18.32 -1.16 -2.20
CA VAL A 224 -18.78 -0.13 -3.15
C VAL A 224 -19.15 -0.84 -4.45
N ASP A 225 -20.40 -0.63 -4.86
CA ASP A 225 -20.92 -1.13 -6.14
C ASP A 225 -20.50 -0.22 -7.30
N ASP A 226 -20.63 -0.73 -8.52
CA ASP A 226 -20.41 0.07 -9.73
C ASP A 226 -21.38 1.25 -9.76
N ASP A 227 -20.83 2.46 -9.89
CA ASP A 227 -21.63 3.66 -10.03
C ASP A 227 -22.34 3.66 -11.39
N SER A 228 -23.67 3.65 -11.36
CA SER A 228 -24.50 3.65 -12.56
C SER A 228 -24.37 4.92 -13.40
N GLU A 229 -23.85 6.01 -12.82
CA GLU A 229 -23.59 7.27 -13.50
C GLU A 229 -22.28 7.24 -14.30
N LEU A 230 -21.37 6.28 -14.02
CA LEU A 230 -20.15 6.13 -14.80
C LEU A 230 -20.46 5.54 -16.20
N PRO A 231 -19.80 6.02 -17.28
CA PRO A 231 -20.12 5.58 -18.63
C PRO A 231 -19.76 4.10 -18.85
N ARG A 232 -20.78 3.26 -19.08
CA ARG A 232 -20.67 1.80 -19.28
C ARG A 232 -19.99 1.37 -20.59
N GLY A 233 -19.48 2.32 -21.37
CA GLY A 233 -18.83 2.10 -22.67
C GLY A 233 -17.60 2.97 -22.89
N SER A 234 -16.99 3.48 -21.81
CA SER A 234 -15.75 4.25 -21.91
C SER A 234 -14.72 3.43 -22.70
N PRO A 235 -14.04 4.03 -23.71
CA PRO A 235 -12.99 3.33 -24.44
C PRO A 235 -12.00 2.78 -23.42
N LYS A 236 -11.79 1.45 -23.40
CA LYS A 236 -10.67 0.89 -22.66
C LYS A 236 -9.43 1.60 -23.21
N LEU A 237 -8.65 2.24 -22.34
CA LEU A 237 -7.33 2.75 -22.70
C LEU A 237 -6.55 1.57 -23.27
N ARG A 238 -6.42 1.54 -24.60
CA ARG A 238 -5.56 0.59 -25.29
C ARG A 238 -4.20 1.28 -25.34
N PRO A 239 -3.19 0.80 -24.60
CA PRO A 239 -1.84 1.29 -24.85
C PRO A 239 -1.55 1.02 -26.33
N GLU A 240 -1.20 2.08 -27.06
CA GLU A 240 -0.56 1.92 -28.36
C GLU A 240 0.84 1.36 -28.05
N VAL A 241 1.00 0.04 -28.21
CA VAL A 241 2.28 -0.65 -28.12
C VAL A 241 2.81 -0.85 -29.53
#